data_AF-M6VIJ8-F1
#
_entry.id   AF-M6VIJ8-F1
#
_cell.length_a   1.000
_cell.length_b   1.000
_cell.length_c   1.000
_cell.angle_alpha   90.00
_cell.angle_beta   90.00
_cell.angle_gamma   90.00
#
_symmetry.space_group_name_H-M   'P 1'
#
loop_
_entity.id
_entity.type
_entity.pdbx_description
1 polymer ?
#
loop_
_entity_poly.entity_id
_entity_poly.type
_entity_poly.pdbx_seq_one_letter_code
_entity_poly.pdbx_strand_id
1 'polypeptide(L)'
;METIRFSILIDADVKVVWHKMLEDSSYRIWTKEFHEGSYFEGSWEKGSEMRFLSQDDDGKLQGMYAIIRENVPYRFISIEHIGFISGGVVDTESEEVKKWPPLLKIIRFRTNPMEKQS
;
A
#
# COMPACT_ATOMS: atom_id res chain seq x y z
N MET A 1 -19.05 -4.84 8.63
CA MET A 1 -17.78 -4.20 8.25
C MET A 1 -18.09 -3.24 7.12
N GLU A 2 -17.75 -1.96 7.28
CA GLU A 2 -18.09 -0.94 6.30
C GLU A 2 -16.99 -0.80 5.24
N THR A 3 -17.39 -0.60 3.99
CA THR A 3 -16.45 -0.33 2.89
C THR A 3 -16.34 1.18 2.69
N ILE A 4 -15.13 1.72 2.90
CA ILE A 4 -14.84 3.12 2.64
C ILE A 4 -14.22 3.24 1.25
N ARG A 5 -14.69 4.20 0.45
CA ARG A 5 -14.22 4.42 -0.92
C ARG A 5 -13.90 5.89 -1.15
N PHE A 6 -12.69 6.14 -1.66
CA PHE A 6 -12.24 7.44 -2.14
C PHE A 6 -11.93 7.38 -3.63
N SER A 7 -12.04 8.53 -4.31
CA SER A 7 -11.68 8.69 -5.72
C SER A 7 -11.18 10.11 -5.95
N ILE A 8 -10.11 10.24 -6.72
CA ILE A 8 -9.54 11.52 -7.14
C ILE A 8 -9.23 11.45 -8.64
N LEU A 9 -9.28 12.61 -9.29
CA LEU A 9 -8.78 12.78 -10.65
C LEU A 9 -7.37 13.38 -10.57
N ILE A 10 -6.43 12.79 -11.28
CA ILE A 10 -5.04 13.26 -11.37
C ILE A 10 -4.80 13.58 -12.84
N ASP A 11 -4.31 14.79 -13.11
CA ASP A 11 -3.96 15.27 -14.45
C ASP A 11 -2.59 14.69 -14.88
N ALA A 12 -2.57 13.38 -15.14
CA ALA A 12 -1.39 12.63 -15.57
C ALA A 12 -1.78 11.29 -16.20
N ASP A 13 -0.90 10.75 -17.06
CA ASP A 13 -1.05 9.40 -17.60
C ASP A 13 -1.10 8.35 -16.48
N VAL A 14 -1.93 7.33 -16.69
CA VAL A 14 -2.17 6.26 -15.71
C VAL A 14 -0.89 5.52 -15.30
N LYS A 15 0.08 5.39 -16.20
CA LYS A 15 1.38 4.77 -15.90
C LYS A 15 2.20 5.65 -14.97
N VAL A 16 2.18 6.97 -15.18
CA VAL A 16 2.89 7.90 -14.29
C VAL A 16 2.34 7.79 -12.87
N VAL A 17 1.01 7.78 -12.71
CA VAL A 17 0.38 7.62 -11.39
C VAL A 17 0.71 6.26 -10.77
N TRP A 18 0.68 5.20 -11.58
CA TRP A 18 1.06 3.85 -11.15
C TRP A 18 2.48 3.80 -10.59
N HIS A 19 3.45 4.30 -11.35
CA HIS A 19 4.85 4.34 -10.95
C HIS A 19 5.03 5.20 -9.69
N LYS A 20 4.43 6.39 -9.65
CA LYS A 20 4.49 7.27 -8.46
C LYS A 20 3.92 6.62 -7.20
N MET A 21 2.86 5.82 -7.33
CA MET A 21 2.24 5.14 -6.19
C MET A 21 3.07 3.97 -5.66
N LEU A 22 3.74 3.21 -6.53
CA LEU A 22 4.28 1.88 -6.19
C LEU A 22 5.81 1.74 -6.28
N GLU A 23 6.52 2.67 -6.90
CA GLU A 23 7.98 2.67 -6.89
C GLU A 23 8.52 3.18 -5.56
N ASP A 24 9.59 2.54 -5.05
CA ASP A 24 10.17 2.85 -3.74
C ASP A 24 10.53 4.34 -3.59
N SER A 25 11.21 4.92 -4.60
CA SER A 25 11.66 6.31 -4.54
C SER A 25 10.51 7.31 -4.36
N SER A 26 9.41 7.15 -5.10
CA SER A 26 8.24 8.01 -4.99
C SER A 26 7.34 7.64 -3.82
N TYR A 27 7.28 6.36 -3.46
CA TYR A 27 6.55 5.88 -2.28
C TYR A 27 7.05 6.58 -1.02
N ARG A 28 8.37 6.60 -0.80
CA ARG A 28 9.00 7.29 0.35
C ARG A 28 8.66 8.77 0.39
N ILE A 29 8.48 9.41 -0.76
CA ILE A 29 8.14 10.83 -0.85
C ILE A 29 6.69 11.06 -0.42
N TRP A 30 5.72 10.37 -1.05
CA TRP A 30 4.31 10.66 -0.76
C TRP A 30 3.86 10.13 0.60
N THR A 31 4.49 9.07 1.11
CA THR A 31 4.19 8.53 2.44
C THR A 31 4.76 9.33 3.59
N LYS A 32 5.70 10.24 3.33
CA LYS A 32 6.30 11.12 4.34
C LYS A 32 5.25 11.91 5.13
N GLU A 33 4.18 12.34 4.48
CA GLU A 33 3.07 13.09 5.10
C GLU A 33 2.29 12.26 6.13
N PHE A 34 2.33 10.93 6.02
CA PHE A 34 1.71 10.03 6.98
C PHE A 34 2.68 9.66 8.09
N HIS A 35 3.91 9.32 7.72
CA HIS A 35 4.98 9.01 8.65
C HIS A 35 6.33 9.18 7.97
N GLU A 36 7.20 10.00 8.54
CA GLU A 36 8.55 10.22 7.99
C GLU A 36 9.37 8.93 7.98
N GLY A 37 10.18 8.75 6.94
CA GLY A 37 11.01 7.55 6.77
C GLY A 37 10.25 6.30 6.33
N SER A 38 8.95 6.41 6.00
CA SER A 38 8.14 5.28 5.51
C SER A 38 8.67 4.69 4.20
N TYR A 39 8.63 3.36 4.10
CA TYR A 39 9.02 2.60 2.91
C TYR A 39 8.34 1.24 2.88
N PHE A 40 8.66 0.43 1.86
CA PHE A 40 8.23 -0.96 1.82
C PHE A 40 9.36 -1.90 1.42
N GLU A 41 9.23 -3.16 1.81
CA GLU A 41 10.09 -4.26 1.40
C GLU A 41 9.23 -5.45 0.94
N GLY A 42 9.59 -6.05 -0.19
CA GLY A 42 8.88 -7.19 -0.75
C GLY A 42 8.69 -7.08 -2.25
N SER A 43 7.70 -7.80 -2.77
CA SER A 43 7.37 -7.83 -4.20
C SER A 43 5.92 -7.48 -4.43
N TRP A 44 5.65 -6.69 -5.47
CA TRP A 44 4.28 -6.40 -5.91
C TRP A 44 3.65 -7.56 -6.71
N GLU A 45 4.33 -8.69 -6.88
CA GLU A 45 3.79 -9.86 -7.56
C GLU A 45 2.65 -10.51 -6.77
N LYS A 46 1.67 -11.06 -7.48
CA LYS A 46 0.55 -11.76 -6.87
C LYS A 46 1.04 -12.91 -5.97
N GLY A 47 0.49 -12.99 -4.77
CA GLY A 47 0.84 -13.98 -3.75
C GLY A 47 2.06 -13.61 -2.91
N SER A 48 2.78 -12.54 -3.26
CA SER A 48 3.97 -12.13 -2.52
C SER A 48 3.63 -11.47 -1.20
N GLU A 49 4.57 -11.61 -0.27
CA GLU A 49 4.61 -10.87 0.99
C GLU A 49 5.08 -9.43 0.74
N MET A 50 4.49 -8.50 1.49
CA MET A 50 4.84 -7.09 1.46
C MET A 50 4.88 -6.56 2.90
N ARG A 51 5.96 -5.85 3.24
CA ARG A 51 6.16 -5.17 4.52
C ARG A 51 6.12 -3.67 4.27
N PHE A 52 5.17 -2.97 4.87
CA PHE A 52 5.15 -1.51 4.88
C PHE A 52 5.73 -1.04 6.20
N LEU A 53 6.83 -0.30 6.17
CA LEU A 53 7.73 -0.11 7.30
C LEU A 53 7.97 1.37 7.58
N SER A 54 8.10 1.71 8.85
CA SER A 54 8.64 2.97 9.34
C SER A 54 9.36 2.75 10.67
N GLN A 55 10.01 3.78 11.21
CA GLN A 55 10.58 3.74 12.56
C GLN A 55 9.59 4.32 13.56
N ASP A 56 9.55 3.82 14.79
CA ASP A 56 8.86 4.50 15.90
C ASP A 56 9.73 5.63 16.49
N ASP A 57 9.20 6.32 17.50
CA ASP A 57 9.91 7.41 18.20
C ASP A 57 11.21 6.93 18.89
N ASP A 58 11.31 5.63 19.20
CA ASP A 58 12.50 4.99 19.78
C ASP A 58 13.47 4.46 18.70
N GLY A 59 13.15 4.67 17.41
CA GLY A 59 13.95 4.22 16.27
C GLY A 59 13.79 2.73 15.91
N LYS A 60 12.87 2.01 16.55
CA LYS A 60 12.60 0.60 16.27
C LYS A 60 11.73 0.46 15.03
N LEU A 61 11.95 -0.63 14.30
CA LEU A 61 11.20 -0.91 13.08
C LEU A 61 9.78 -1.35 13.41
N GLN A 62 8.79 -0.64 12.87
CA GLN A 62 7.38 -0.93 13.01
C GLN A 62 6.68 -0.90 11.65
N GLY A 63 5.48 -1.46 11.57
CA GLY A 63 4.74 -1.43 10.30
C GLY A 63 3.58 -2.39 10.17
N MET A 64 3.19 -2.61 8.92
CA MET A 64 2.12 -3.54 8.55
C MET A 64 2.66 -4.65 7.68
N TYR A 65 2.15 -5.86 7.91
CA TYR A 65 2.43 -7.04 7.12
C TYR A 65 1.23 -7.39 6.23
N ALA A 66 1.50 -7.59 4.95
CA ALA A 66 0.46 -7.76 3.94
C ALA A 66 0.82 -8.82 2.88
N ILE A 67 -0.21 -9.33 2.22
CA ILE A 67 -0.11 -10.19 1.03
C ILE A 67 -0.70 -9.45 -0.17
N ILE A 68 0.03 -9.44 -1.28
CA ILE A 68 -0.49 -8.92 -2.54
C ILE A 68 -1.45 -9.95 -3.13
N ARG A 69 -2.76 -9.69 -3.05
CA ARG A 69 -3.77 -10.64 -3.52
C ARG A 69 -3.92 -10.67 -5.03
N GLU A 70 -3.69 -9.53 -5.68
CA GLU A 70 -3.71 -9.41 -7.14
C GLU A 70 -2.96 -8.15 -7.57
N ASN A 71 -2.27 -8.21 -8.70
CA ASN A 71 -1.61 -7.06 -9.30
C ASN A 71 -1.73 -7.14 -10.83
N VAL A 72 -2.54 -6.25 -11.40
CA VAL A 72 -2.66 -6.05 -12.84
C VAL A 72 -2.08 -4.67 -13.17
N PRO A 73 -0.87 -4.61 -13.74
CA PRO A 73 -0.17 -3.37 -14.01
C PRO A 73 -1.04 -2.30 -14.67
N TYR A 74 -0.92 -1.07 -14.18
CA TYR A 74 -1.62 0.13 -14.67
C TYR A 74 -3.15 0.10 -14.53
N ARG A 75 -3.72 -0.89 -13.82
CA ARG A 75 -5.17 -1.07 -13.75
C ARG A 75 -5.66 -1.37 -12.35
N PHE A 76 -5.01 -2.29 -11.64
CA PHE A 76 -5.57 -2.85 -10.42
C PHE A 76 -4.48 -3.38 -9.50
N ILE A 77 -4.63 -3.13 -8.20
CA ILE A 77 -3.91 -3.86 -7.18
C ILE A 77 -4.81 -4.09 -5.96
N SER A 78 -4.73 -5.28 -5.36
CA SER A 78 -5.32 -5.57 -4.07
C SER A 78 -4.29 -6.05 -3.07
N ILE A 79 -4.33 -5.46 -1.88
CA ILE A 79 -3.39 -5.68 -0.79
C ILE A 79 -4.24 -6.11 0.40
N GLU A 80 -3.93 -7.25 0.99
CA GLU A 80 -4.57 -7.68 2.22
C GLU A 80 -3.59 -7.55 3.38
N HIS A 81 -3.88 -6.65 4.30
CA HIS A 81 -3.12 -6.50 5.53
C HIS A 81 -3.58 -7.58 6.50
N ILE A 82 -2.64 -8.41 6.97
CA ILE A 82 -2.93 -9.61 7.77
C ILE A 82 -2.18 -9.64 9.10
N GLY A 83 -1.37 -8.62 9.38
CA GLY A 83 -0.59 -8.55 10.61
C GLY A 83 0.16 -7.24 10.76
N PHE A 84 0.89 -7.15 11.87
CA PHE A 84 1.71 -6.00 12.22
C PHE A 84 3.18 -6.39 12.32
N ILE A 85 4.04 -5.38 12.27
CA ILE A 85 5.47 -5.52 12.49
C ILE A 85 5.81 -4.66 13.70
N SER A 86 6.45 -5.25 14.70
CA SER A 86 6.90 -4.56 15.91
C SER A 86 8.30 -5.00 16.28
N GLY A 87 9.22 -4.05 16.43
CA GLY A 87 10.65 -4.34 16.60
C GLY A 87 11.24 -5.18 15.46
N GLY A 88 10.69 -5.06 14.24
CA GLY A 88 11.08 -5.86 13.07
C GLY A 88 10.56 -7.29 13.05
N VAL A 89 9.79 -7.72 14.04
CA VAL A 89 9.16 -9.05 14.10
C VAL A 89 7.75 -8.98 13.52
N VAL A 90 7.46 -9.88 12.58
CA VAL A 90 6.11 -10.03 12.01
C VAL A 90 5.24 -10.79 13.01
N ASP A 91 4.06 -10.25 13.27
CA ASP A 91 3.02 -10.88 14.07
C ASP A 91 1.71 -10.95 13.28
N THR A 92 1.21 -12.17 13.11
CA THR A 92 -0.05 -12.47 12.41
C THR A 92 -1.05 -13.23 13.29
N GLU A 93 -0.69 -13.56 14.53
CA GLU A 93 -1.44 -14.54 15.35
C GLU A 93 -1.78 -14.05 16.75
N SER A 94 -1.17 -12.96 17.22
CA SER A 94 -1.44 -12.46 18.56
C SER A 94 -2.89 -12.00 18.73
N GLU A 95 -3.30 -11.89 20.00
CA GLU A 95 -4.59 -11.32 20.35
C GLU A 95 -4.74 -9.86 19.89
N GLU A 96 -3.63 -9.15 19.69
CA GLU A 96 -3.66 -7.80 19.14
C GLU A 96 -4.02 -7.83 17.65
N VAL A 97 -3.39 -8.70 16.87
CA VAL A 97 -3.74 -8.90 15.46
C VAL A 97 -5.18 -9.40 15.31
N LYS A 98 -5.63 -10.32 16.17
CA LYS A 98 -7.01 -10.85 16.11
C LYS A 98 -8.09 -9.79 16.33
N LYS A 99 -7.78 -8.68 17.03
CA LYS A 99 -8.71 -7.53 17.15
C LYS A 99 -8.88 -6.79 15.83
N TRP A 100 -7.91 -6.92 14.92
CA TRP A 100 -7.89 -6.30 13.60
C TRP A 100 -7.98 -7.39 12.52
N PRO A 101 -9.19 -7.82 12.14
CA PRO A 101 -9.33 -8.85 11.11
C PRO A 101 -8.67 -8.38 9.79
N PRO A 102 -8.29 -9.32 8.90
CA PRO A 102 -7.67 -8.98 7.63
C PRO A 102 -8.36 -7.83 6.89
N LEU A 103 -7.58 -6.83 6.50
CA LEU A 103 -8.08 -5.61 5.84
C LEU A 103 -7.68 -5.62 4.37
N LEU A 104 -8.68 -5.70 3.49
CA LEU A 104 -8.49 -5.65 2.05
C LEU A 104 -8.51 -4.20 1.54
N LYS A 105 -7.37 -3.74 1.02
CA LYS A 105 -7.24 -2.48 0.29
C LYS A 105 -7.25 -2.76 -1.21
N ILE A 106 -8.10 -2.05 -1.96
CA ILE A 106 -8.20 -2.17 -3.42
C ILE A 106 -7.93 -0.81 -4.04
N ILE A 107 -6.97 -0.75 -4.96
CA ILE A 107 -6.64 0.44 -5.73
C ILE A 107 -6.94 0.13 -7.20
N ARG A 108 -7.66 1.05 -7.85
CA ARG A 108 -8.02 0.94 -9.27
C ARG A 108 -7.54 2.17 -10.01
N PHE A 109 -6.85 1.94 -11.10
CA PHE A 109 -6.34 2.98 -11.99
C PHE A 109 -7.19 2.97 -13.26
N ARG A 110 -7.61 4.15 -13.71
CA ARG A 110 -8.44 4.32 -14.89
C ARG A 110 -8.02 5.58 -15.63
N THR A 111 -7.85 5.49 -16.94
CA THR A 111 -7.73 6.67 -17.80
C THR A 111 -9.08 7.37 -17.88
N ASN A 112 -9.09 8.70 -17.80
CA ASN A 112 -10.29 9.47 -18.03
C ASN A 112 -10.49 9.66 -19.56
N PRO A 113 -11.56 9.13 -20.17
CA PRO A 113 -11.71 9.15 -21.63
C PRO A 113 -11.88 10.55 -22.25
N MET A 114 -12.06 11.60 -21.44
CA MET A 114 -12.22 12.97 -21.95
C MET A 114 -10.91 13.65 -22.40
N GLU A 115 -9.75 13.02 -22.21
CA GLU A 115 -8.44 13.56 -22.63
C GLU A 115 -8.16 13.43 -24.14
N LYS A 116 -8.98 12.68 -24.90
CA LYS A 116 -8.80 12.51 -26.35
C LYS A 116 -9.52 13.56 -27.21
N GLN A 117 -9.95 14.68 -26.63
CA GLN A 117 -10.54 15.82 -27.34
C GLN A 117 -9.77 17.11 -27.04
N SER A 118 -8.54 17.21 -27.53
CA SER A 118 -7.85 18.47 -27.84
C SER A 118 -6.84 18.24 -28.95
#